data_AF-A0A316TSJ0-F1
#
_entry.id   AF-A0A316TSJ0-F1
#
_cell.length_a   1.000
_cell.length_b   1.000
_cell.length_c   1.000
_cell.angle_alpha   90.00
_cell.angle_beta   90.00
_cell.angle_gamma   90.00
#
_symmetry.space_group_name_H-M   'P 1'
#
loop_
_entity.id
_entity.type
_entity.pdbx_description
1 polymer ?
#
loop_
_entity_poly.entity_id
_entity_poly.type
_entity_poly.pdbx_seq_one_letter_code
_entity_poly.pdbx_strand_id
1 'polypeptide(L)'
;MIQLFNAGGPVFMGIMTLILLFCFILAVMSFFMYRRGDEKKSDQFSGLLKEAGLLALVVGALGQFLGLYEAFSAIEQMGQVSQAMLMGGLKVSSITTIYGFIILVISYVMKIGLDLIRVNHVEA
;
A
#
# COMPACT_ATOMS: atom_id res chain seq x y z
N MET A 1 -14.29 8.83 3.96
CA MET A 1 -12.86 8.47 3.84
C MET A 1 -12.13 8.53 5.18
N ILE A 2 -12.15 9.65 5.92
CA ILE A 2 -11.53 9.73 7.26
C ILE A 2 -12.07 8.64 8.22
N GLN A 3 -13.36 8.33 8.14
CA GLN A 3 -13.95 7.24 8.95
C GLN A 3 -13.37 5.86 8.62
N LEU A 4 -13.09 5.53 7.35
CA LEU A 4 -12.46 4.26 6.98
C LEU A 4 -11.00 4.21 7.43
N PHE A 5 -10.30 5.34 7.35
CA PHE A 5 -8.93 5.47 7.82
C PHE A 5 -8.83 5.21 9.34
N ASN A 6 -9.75 5.81 10.10
CA ASN A 6 -9.80 5.60 11.54
C ASN A 6 -10.26 4.19 11.90
N ALA A 7 -11.20 3.62 11.15
CA ALA A 7 -11.67 2.26 11.35
C ALA A 7 -10.60 1.19 11.05
N GLY A 8 -9.78 1.39 10.02
CA GLY A 8 -8.69 0.47 9.64
C GLY A 8 -7.44 0.52 10.53
N GLY A 9 -7.48 1.26 11.64
CA GLY A 9 -6.34 1.46 12.53
C GLY A 9 -5.44 2.61 12.08
N PRO A 10 -5.46 3.77 12.79
CA PRO A 10 -4.72 4.96 12.38
C PRO A 10 -3.21 4.76 12.19
N VAL A 11 -2.60 3.85 12.97
CA VAL A 11 -1.16 3.56 12.91
C VAL A 11 -0.78 2.91 11.59
N PHE A 12 -1.39 1.77 11.25
CA PHE A 12 -1.10 1.05 10.00
C PHE A 12 -1.50 1.85 8.76
N MET A 13 -2.64 2.52 8.82
CA MET A 13 -3.11 3.40 7.74
C MET A 13 -2.18 4.60 7.54
N GLY A 14 -1.62 5.15 8.62
CA GLY A 14 -0.61 6.21 8.59
C GLY A 14 0.69 5.74 7.94
N ILE A 15 1.25 4.61 8.38
CA ILE A 15 2.46 4.02 7.80
C ILE A 15 2.29 3.76 6.31
N MET A 16 1.16 3.16 5.90
CA MET A 16 0.87 2.93 4.48
C MET A 16 0.75 4.22 3.67
N THR A 17 0.18 5.28 4.26
CA THR A 17 0.10 6.58 3.59
C THR A 17 1.49 7.21 3.42
N LEU A 18 2.40 7.03 4.38
CA LEU A 18 3.80 7.43 4.22
C LEU A 18 4.50 6.65 3.11
N ILE A 19 4.24 5.34 2.99
CA ILE A 19 4.75 4.52 1.88
C ILE A 19 4.20 5.04 0.54
N LEU A 20 2.92 5.39 0.47
CA LEU A 20 2.32 5.97 -0.74
C LEU A 20 3.00 7.30 -1.13
N LEU A 21 3.23 8.21 -0.16
CA LEU A 21 3.95 9.45 -0.41
C LEU A 21 5.38 9.19 -0.89
N PHE A 22 6.05 8.19 -0.31
CA PHE A 22 7.36 7.74 -0.76
C PHE A 22 7.33 7.23 -2.21
N CYS A 23 6.32 6.45 -2.60
CA CYS A 23 6.13 6.02 -3.99
C CYS A 23 6.00 7.23 -4.95
N PHE A 24 5.25 8.26 -4.57
CA PHE A 24 5.16 9.49 -5.37
C PHE A 24 6.51 10.21 -5.50
N ILE A 25 7.27 10.30 -4.42
CA ILE A 25 8.62 10.89 -4.44
C ILE A 25 9.53 10.11 -5.39
N LEU A 26 9.56 8.78 -5.28
CA LEU A 26 10.37 7.94 -6.17
C LEU A 26 9.95 8.07 -7.64
N ALA A 27 8.64 8.18 -7.92
CA ALA A 27 8.12 8.33 -9.28
C ALA A 27 8.61 9.65 -9.90
N VAL A 28 8.51 10.75 -9.13
CA VAL A 28 9.01 12.06 -9.55
C VAL A 28 10.52 12.06 -9.72
N MET A 29 11.28 11.46 -8.79
CA MET A 29 12.74 11.33 -8.90
C MET A 29 13.16 10.52 -10.13
N SER A 30 12.49 9.40 -10.40
CA SER A 30 12.74 8.58 -11.60
C SER A 30 12.50 9.38 -12.88
N PHE A 31 11.41 10.16 -12.94
CA PHE A 31 11.10 11.04 -14.07
C PHE A 31 12.13 12.17 -14.27
N PHE A 32 12.57 12.82 -13.18
CA PHE A 32 13.60 13.87 -13.27
C PHE A 32 14.98 13.32 -13.65
N MET A 33 15.38 12.16 -13.11
CA MET A 33 16.65 11.51 -13.46
C MET A 33 16.65 11.06 -14.91
N TYR A 34 15.51 10.57 -15.40
CA TYR A 34 15.33 10.27 -16.81
C TYR A 34 15.54 11.50 -17.70
N ARG A 35 14.94 12.65 -17.36
CA ARG A 35 15.17 13.91 -18.08
C ARG A 35 16.61 14.43 -18.03
N ARG A 36 17.42 14.00 -17.06
CA ARG A 36 18.85 14.34 -16.96
C ARG A 36 19.75 13.39 -17.76
N GLY A 37 19.19 12.35 -18.40
CA GLY A 37 19.95 11.34 -19.15
C GLY A 37 20.62 10.29 -18.25
N ASP A 38 20.28 10.24 -16.96
CA ASP A 38 20.90 9.34 -15.98
C ASP A 38 20.07 8.02 -15.90
N GLU A 39 20.02 7.29 -17.02
CA GLU A 39 19.09 6.16 -17.23
C GLU A 39 19.21 5.05 -16.17
N LYS A 40 20.44 4.72 -15.75
CA LYS A 40 20.69 3.69 -14.73
C LYS A 40 20.03 4.01 -13.39
N LYS A 41 20.09 5.28 -12.96
CA LYS A 41 19.45 5.71 -11.71
C LYS A 41 17.94 5.74 -11.86
N SER A 42 17.44 6.21 -13.00
CA SER A 42 16.01 6.20 -13.28
C SER A 42 15.42 4.80 -13.16
N ASP A 43 16.11 3.80 -13.74
CA ASP A 43 15.68 2.41 -13.69
C ASP A 43 15.71 1.82 -12.27
N GLN A 44 16.75 2.15 -11.51
CA GLN A 44 16.83 1.81 -10.08
C GLN A 44 15.63 2.37 -9.29
N PHE A 45 15.30 3.65 -9.48
CA PHE A 45 14.15 4.27 -8.79
C PHE A 45 12.81 3.65 -9.21
N SER A 46 12.61 3.31 -10.50
CA SER A 46 11.40 2.61 -10.95
C SER A 46 11.28 1.18 -10.42
N GLY A 47 12.40 0.49 -10.20
CA GLY A 47 12.41 -0.81 -9.52
C GLY A 47 11.88 -0.68 -8.09
N LEU A 48 12.34 0.35 -7.37
CA LEU A 48 11.93 0.61 -5.99
C LEU A 48 10.43 0.95 -5.84
N LEU A 49 9.76 1.47 -6.88
CA LEU A 49 8.31 1.71 -6.84
C LEU A 49 7.53 0.43 -6.56
N LYS A 50 7.87 -0.66 -7.28
CA LYS A 50 7.20 -1.96 -7.11
C LYS A 50 7.44 -2.51 -5.71
N GLU A 51 8.67 -2.44 -5.23
CA GLU A 51 9.04 -2.93 -3.89
C GLU A 51 8.34 -2.12 -2.79
N ALA A 52 8.25 -0.80 -2.92
CA ALA A 52 7.52 0.05 -1.99
C ALA A 52 6.02 -0.25 -1.99
N GLY A 53 5.41 -0.47 -3.15
CA GLY A 53 4.02 -0.92 -3.25
C GLY A 53 3.79 -2.26 -2.56
N LEU A 54 4.70 -3.23 -2.75
CA LEU A 54 4.62 -4.54 -2.10
C LEU A 54 4.75 -4.41 -0.58
N LEU A 55 5.65 -3.54 -0.10
CA LEU A 55 5.78 -3.22 1.31
C LEU A 55 4.48 -2.69 1.89
N ALA A 56 3.77 -1.80 1.19
CA ALA A 56 2.46 -1.31 1.64
C ALA A 56 1.45 -2.45 1.81
N LEU A 57 1.39 -3.39 0.85
CA LEU A 57 0.52 -4.56 0.97
C LEU A 57 0.90 -5.45 2.16
N VAL A 58 2.19 -5.72 2.36
CA VAL A 58 2.68 -6.52 3.50
C VAL A 58 2.30 -5.86 4.82
N VAL A 59 2.53 -4.55 4.95
CA VAL A 59 2.14 -3.78 6.14
C VAL A 59 0.62 -3.80 6.35
N GLY A 60 -0.17 -3.71 5.28
CA GLY A 60 -1.62 -3.84 5.34
C GLY A 60 -2.11 -5.18 5.83
N ALA A 61 -1.56 -6.27 5.30
CA ALA A 61 -1.85 -7.62 5.74
C ALA A 61 -1.45 -7.85 7.21
N LEU A 62 -0.27 -7.36 7.62
CA LEU A 62 0.18 -7.41 9.01
C LEU A 62 -0.78 -6.66 9.94
N GLY A 63 -1.22 -5.46 9.57
CA GLY A 63 -2.20 -4.69 10.34
C GLY A 63 -3.52 -5.43 10.49
N GLN A 64 -4.00 -6.09 9.43
CA GLN A 64 -5.20 -6.92 9.51
C GLN A 64 -5.01 -8.14 10.42
N PHE A 65 -3.89 -8.86 10.34
CA PHE A 65 -3.65 -10.02 11.19
C PHE A 65 -3.54 -9.64 12.67
N LEU A 66 -2.93 -8.51 13.00
CA LEU A 66 -2.87 -8.01 14.38
C LEU A 66 -4.25 -7.60 14.89
N GLY A 67 -5.04 -6.87 14.10
CA GLY A 67 -6.41 -6.51 14.48
C GLY A 67 -7.32 -7.74 14.64
N LEU A 68 -7.12 -8.77 13.81
CA LEU A 68 -7.88 -10.02 13.91
C LEU A 68 -7.43 -10.85 15.13
N TYR A 69 -6.14 -10.87 15.44
CA TYR A 69 -5.59 -11.49 16.65
C TYR A 69 -6.21 -10.88 17.92
N GLU A 70 -6.21 -9.55 18.03
CA GLU A 70 -6.83 -8.85 19.17
C GLU A 70 -8.34 -9.14 19.27
N ALA A 71 -9.05 -9.10 18.14
CA ALA A 71 -10.48 -9.39 18.11
C ALA A 71 -10.77 -10.83 18.57
N PHE A 72 -10.02 -11.81 18.07
CA PHE A 72 -10.18 -13.22 18.45
C PHE A 72 -9.82 -13.48 19.91
N SER A 73 -8.77 -12.85 20.45
CA SER A 73 -8.45 -12.94 21.88
C SER A 73 -9.53 -12.36 22.79
N ALA A 74 -10.22 -11.30 22.35
CA ALA A 74 -11.36 -10.76 23.08
C ALA A 74 -12.58 -11.69 23.05
N ILE A 75 -12.81 -12.36 21.91
CA ILE A 75 -13.88 -13.34 21.74
C ILE A 75 -13.65 -14.57 22.62
N GLU A 76 -12.41 -15.07 22.68
CA GLU A 76 -12.02 -16.20 23.51
C GLU A 76 -12.34 -15.96 25.00
N GLN A 77 -12.14 -14.73 25.48
CA GLN A 77 -12.44 -14.34 26.87
C GLN A 77 -13.94 -14.16 27.15
N MET A 78 -14.73 -13.70 26.18
CA MET A 78 -16.18 -13.47 26.35
C MET A 78 -17.02 -14.75 26.15
N GLY A 79 -16.51 -15.73 25.42
CA GLY A 79 -17.18 -17.01 25.17
C GLY A 79 -18.25 -16.94 24.06
N GLN A 80 -19.30 -16.13 24.21
CA GLN A 80 -20.36 -16.01 23.20
C GLN A 80 -20.37 -14.64 22.52
N VAL A 81 -20.30 -14.65 21.19
CA VAL A 81 -20.44 -13.45 20.34
C VAL A 81 -21.42 -13.73 19.20
N SER A 82 -22.16 -12.70 18.80
CA SER A 82 -23.10 -12.82 17.68
C SER A 82 -22.36 -12.89 16.34
N GLN A 83 -22.95 -13.60 15.37
CA GLN A 83 -22.41 -13.67 14.01
C GLN A 83 -22.29 -12.27 13.37
N ALA A 84 -23.22 -11.36 13.68
CA ALA A 84 -23.18 -9.98 13.21
C ALA A 84 -21.94 -9.23 13.72
N MET A 85 -21.54 -9.45 14.98
CA MET A 85 -20.34 -8.84 15.57
C MET A 85 -19.06 -9.35 14.89
N LEU A 86 -18.95 -10.67 14.69
CA LEU A 86 -17.83 -11.29 13.98
C LEU A 86 -17.68 -10.74 12.55
N MET A 87 -18.79 -10.69 11.81
CA MET A 87 -18.80 -10.15 10.44
C MET A 87 -18.44 -8.66 10.41
N GLY A 88 -18.88 -7.89 11.40
CA GLY A 88 -18.51 -6.48 11.57
C GLY A 88 -17.00 -6.30 11.78
N GLY A 89 -16.40 -7.07 12.68
CA GLY A 89 -14.96 -7.03 12.94
C GLY A 89 -14.13 -7.43 11.72
N LEU A 90 -14.53 -8.51 11.03
CA LEU A 90 -13.84 -8.96 9.82
C LEU A 90 -13.93 -7.94 8.68
N LYS A 91 -15.10 -7.29 8.53
CA LYS A 91 -15.28 -6.21 7.55
C LYS A 91 -14.34 -5.04 7.82
N VAL A 92 -14.22 -4.63 9.07
CA VAL A 92 -13.36 -3.49 9.45
C VAL A 92 -11.89 -3.84 9.29
N SER A 93 -11.45 -5.02 9.75
CA SER A 93 -10.04 -5.43 9.61
C SER A 93 -9.60 -5.58 8.14
N SER A 94 -10.53 -5.92 7.25
CA SER A 94 -10.28 -6.02 5.81
C SER A 94 -9.98 -4.68 5.13
N ILE A 95 -10.39 -3.56 5.72
CA ILE A 95 -10.13 -2.21 5.17
C ILE A 95 -8.62 -1.98 5.04
N THR A 96 -7.85 -2.42 6.04
CA THR A 96 -6.40 -2.21 6.12
C THR A 96 -5.66 -2.90 4.97
N THR A 97 -6.02 -4.16 4.66
CA THR A 97 -5.43 -4.90 3.53
C THR A 97 -5.89 -4.35 2.18
N ILE A 98 -7.17 -3.99 2.04
CA ILE A 98 -7.69 -3.37 0.81
C ILE A 98 -6.92 -2.07 0.50
N TYR A 99 -6.61 -1.27 1.53
CA TYR A 99 -5.81 -0.06 1.36
C TYR A 99 -4.39 -0.36 0.87
N GLY A 100 -3.74 -1.40 1.42
CA GLY A 100 -2.45 -1.88 0.94
C GLY A 100 -2.49 -2.34 -0.53
N PHE A 101 -3.53 -3.05 -0.94
CA PHE A 101 -3.75 -3.43 -2.35
C PHE A 101 -3.89 -2.22 -3.26
N ILE A 102 -4.64 -1.19 -2.84
CA ILE A 102 -4.79 0.04 -3.62
C ILE A 102 -3.43 0.71 -3.84
N ILE A 103 -2.61 0.81 -2.80
CA ILE A 103 -1.26 1.40 -2.92
C ILE A 103 -0.36 0.57 -3.84
N LEU A 104 -0.45 -0.76 -3.77
CA LEU A 104 0.27 -1.66 -4.68
C LEU A 104 -0.12 -1.39 -6.14
N VAL A 105 -1.42 -1.36 -6.43
CA VAL A 105 -1.94 -1.08 -7.78
C VAL A 105 -1.46 0.27 -8.29
N ILE A 106 -1.55 1.33 -7.46
CA ILE A 106 -1.05 2.66 -7.82
C ILE A 106 0.45 2.61 -8.14
N SER A 107 1.24 1.90 -7.34
CA SER A 107 2.69 1.77 -7.54
C SER A 107 3.04 1.05 -8.85
N TYR A 108 2.30 0.00 -9.20
CA TYR A 108 2.45 -0.69 -10.50
C TYR A 108 2.08 0.21 -11.67
N VAL A 109 0.95 0.93 -11.57
CA VAL A 109 0.51 1.85 -12.64
C VAL A 109 1.54 2.95 -12.86
N MET A 110 2.08 3.54 -11.80
CA MET A 110 3.16 4.55 -11.91
C MET A 110 4.41 3.98 -12.57
N LYS A 111 4.84 2.77 -12.18
CA LYS A 111 6.00 2.11 -12.80
C LYS A 111 5.77 1.85 -14.29
N ILE A 112 4.62 1.28 -14.66
CA ILE A 112 4.29 1.00 -16.06
C ILE A 112 4.26 2.30 -16.87
N GLY A 113 3.67 3.37 -16.34
CA GLY A 113 3.67 4.68 -16.99
C GLY A 113 5.08 5.22 -17.24
N LEU A 114 5.98 5.09 -16.27
CA LEU A 114 7.40 5.45 -16.42
C LEU A 114 8.11 4.59 -17.48
N ASP A 115 7.87 3.28 -17.46
CA ASP A 115 8.49 2.35 -18.42
C ASP A 115 8.02 2.65 -19.85
N LEU A 116 6.74 2.97 -20.06
CA LEU A 116 6.18 3.36 -21.37
C LEU A 116 6.80 4.66 -21.91
N ILE A 117 7.00 5.66 -21.05
CA ILE A 117 7.63 6.93 -21.45
C ILE A 117 9.06 6.69 -21.94
N ARG A 118 9.78 5.76 -21.33
CA ARG A 118 11.16 5.43 -21.73
C ARG A 118 11.24 4.75 -23.09
N VAL A 119 10.37 3.78 -23.34
CA VAL A 119 10.34 3.04 -24.62
C VAL A 119 10.12 4.00 -25.79
N ASN A 120 9.16 4.92 -25.69
CA ASN A 120 8.83 5.87 -26.77
C ASN A 120 9.97 6.84 -27.12
N HIS A 121 10.91 7.11 -26.21
CA HIS A 121 12.03 8.02 -26.48
C HIS A 121 13.23 7.32 -27.10
N VAL A 122 13.37 6.00 -26.95
CA VAL A 122 14.43 5.24 -27.60
C VAL A 122 14.15 5.08 -29.10
N GLU A 123 12.88 5.14 -29.51
CA GLU A 123 12.43 5.03 -30.89
C GLU A 123 12.40 6.38 -31.66
N ALA A 124 12.61 7.52 -30.99
CA ALA A 124 12.55 8.87 -31.55
C ALA A 124 13.95 9.50 -31.74
#